data_AF-A0A9E5QZK5-F1
#
_entry.id   AF-A0A9E5QZK5-F1
#
_cell.length_a   1.000
_cell.length_b   1.000
_cell.length_c   1.000
_cell.angle_alpha   90.00
_cell.angle_beta   90.00
_cell.angle_gamma   90.00
#
_symmetry.space_group_name_H-M   'P 1'
#
loop_
_entity.id
_entity.type
_entity.pdbx_description
1 polymer ?
#
loop_
_entity_poly.entity_id
_entity_poly.type
_entity_poly.pdbx_seq_one_letter_code
_entity_poly.pdbx_strand_id
1 'polypeptide(L)'
;MEKKIVILLVLVLAILSGCKNESSKIKKEPLPDKKEPMPKVSEKVEEQTFSGVKNLSEFKKTMFIPTLEHQIFDDKNSVYCATLLFAWDEIRKQLYAPLIIPSEFTDLNLLNKSSSYNNVLKLDEYKIYVSIDGENIVAKAEFDKSLPFELKLGYSIENFNFNGETVSAFGVFNYDIYEKIKESIQLVYYKNDENFIIKLLPKDKEHEIILFMSSNDFNSIADMVKEIEKLTIIGMIEMKDKKTNWRYSFNPEDVIAIPQFKFNIETEYETLQTATFKTYNKTFRFQKSYQRTAFSLDESGAAIESEAEIEVDSFFSGVEIEKPKPKKILFNKPFLVLLKRTDALNPYFGLWATNAELMIKKTIPKTEIWP
;
A
#
# COMPACT_ATOMS: atom_id res chain seq x y z
N MET A 1 -35.81 -0.75 -70.06
CA MET A 1 -34.73 -1.12 -70.99
C MET A 1 -33.41 -0.95 -70.28
N GLU A 2 -32.49 -1.88 -70.51
CA GLU A 2 -31.46 -2.27 -69.55
C GLU A 2 -30.27 -1.30 -69.49
N LYS A 3 -29.82 -0.99 -68.27
CA LYS A 3 -28.45 -0.48 -68.03
C LYS A 3 -27.65 -1.60 -67.39
N LYS A 4 -26.60 -2.06 -68.09
CA LYS A 4 -25.69 -3.10 -67.60
C LYS A 4 -24.93 -2.60 -66.37
N ILE A 5 -25.03 -3.34 -65.27
CA ILE A 5 -24.20 -3.13 -64.07
C ILE A 5 -22.86 -3.83 -64.30
N VAL A 6 -21.77 -3.07 -64.24
CA VAL A 6 -20.41 -3.63 -64.24
C VAL A 6 -20.06 -4.00 -62.81
N ILE A 7 -19.94 -5.30 -62.54
CA ILE A 7 -19.52 -5.81 -61.24
C ILE A 7 -17.99 -5.72 -61.17
N LEU A 8 -17.48 -4.83 -60.32
CA LEU A 8 -16.05 -4.73 -60.02
C LEU A 8 -15.66 -5.80 -58.99
N LEU A 9 -14.98 -6.84 -59.46
CA LEU A 9 -14.62 -8.00 -58.65
C LEU A 9 -13.30 -7.74 -57.91
N VAL A 10 -13.38 -7.13 -56.73
CA VAL A 10 -12.20 -6.88 -55.87
C VAL A 10 -11.81 -8.17 -55.15
N LEU A 11 -10.68 -8.76 -55.58
CA LEU A 11 -10.06 -9.88 -54.87
C LEU A 11 -9.45 -9.38 -53.55
N VAL A 12 -10.11 -9.65 -52.43
CA VAL A 12 -9.50 -9.49 -51.10
C VAL A 12 -8.74 -10.77 -50.76
N LEU A 13 -7.42 -10.74 -50.96
CA LEU A 13 -6.51 -11.78 -50.47
C LEU A 13 -6.48 -11.74 -48.94
N ALA A 14 -7.11 -12.72 -48.30
CA ALA A 14 -7.03 -12.92 -46.86
C ALA A 14 -5.61 -13.37 -46.48
N ILE A 15 -4.78 -12.44 -46.01
CA ILE A 15 -3.49 -12.76 -45.40
C ILE A 15 -3.76 -13.36 -44.01
N LEU A 16 -3.80 -14.69 -43.95
CA LEU A 16 -3.73 -15.46 -42.70
C LEU A 16 -2.31 -15.41 -42.13
N SER A 17 -1.90 -14.25 -41.61
CA SER A 17 -0.73 -14.15 -40.74
C SER A 17 -1.15 -14.59 -39.35
N GLY A 18 -0.77 -15.82 -38.97
CA GLY A 18 -1.15 -16.40 -37.69
C GLY A 18 -0.50 -15.64 -36.52
N CYS A 19 -1.34 -15.08 -35.64
CA CYS A 19 -0.92 -14.68 -34.30
C CYS A 19 -0.50 -15.93 -33.52
N LYS A 20 0.81 -16.21 -33.48
CA LYS A 20 1.38 -17.05 -32.42
C LYS A 20 1.12 -16.33 -31.09
N ASN A 21 0.35 -16.96 -30.21
CA ASN A 21 0.34 -16.58 -28.81
C ASN A 21 1.75 -16.81 -28.23
N GLU A 22 2.53 -15.75 -28.09
CA GLU A 22 3.67 -15.77 -27.19
C GLU A 22 3.15 -15.80 -25.75
N SER A 23 2.96 -17.02 -25.24
CA SER A 23 2.93 -17.25 -23.80
C SER A 23 4.28 -16.80 -23.22
N SER A 24 4.29 -15.65 -22.54
CA SER A 24 5.44 -15.18 -21.79
C SER A 24 5.77 -16.23 -20.73
N LYS A 25 6.87 -16.95 -20.93
CA LYS A 25 7.29 -18.00 -19.99
C LYS A 25 7.73 -17.35 -18.70
N ILE A 26 6.91 -17.50 -17.65
CA ILE A 26 7.31 -17.30 -16.26
C ILE A 26 8.63 -18.05 -16.05
N LYS A 27 9.66 -17.36 -15.50
CA LYS A 27 10.92 -18.00 -15.13
C LYS A 27 10.65 -18.97 -13.98
N LYS A 28 10.58 -20.26 -14.31
CA LYS A 28 10.47 -21.35 -13.34
C LYS A 28 11.87 -21.71 -12.85
N GLU A 29 12.26 -21.18 -11.70
CA GLU A 29 13.44 -21.65 -10.97
C GLU A 29 13.01 -22.76 -9.99
N PRO A 30 13.74 -23.89 -9.91
CA PRO A 30 13.47 -24.92 -8.92
C PRO A 30 13.75 -24.40 -7.50
N LEU A 31 13.03 -24.92 -6.52
CA LEU A 31 13.33 -24.67 -5.11
C LEU A 31 14.73 -25.20 -4.76
N PRO A 32 15.49 -24.51 -3.88
CA PRO A 32 16.69 -25.07 -3.26
C PRO A 32 16.31 -26.32 -2.45
N ASP A 33 17.27 -27.24 -2.31
CA ASP A 33 17.00 -28.56 -1.72
C ASP A 33 16.67 -28.47 -0.22
N LYS A 34 15.90 -29.42 0.32
CA LYS A 34 15.28 -29.38 1.68
C LYS A 34 16.28 -29.31 2.86
N LYS A 35 17.58 -29.21 2.60
CA LYS A 35 18.65 -29.10 3.60
C LYS A 35 19.47 -27.81 3.51
N GLU A 36 19.26 -26.98 2.48
CA GLU A 36 19.97 -25.72 2.33
C GLU A 36 19.15 -24.56 2.93
N PRO A 37 19.77 -23.62 3.67
CA PRO A 37 19.11 -22.38 4.03
C PRO A 37 18.73 -21.62 2.76
N MET A 38 17.57 -20.97 2.75
CA MET A 38 17.06 -20.25 1.57
C MET A 38 18.13 -19.28 1.02
N PRO A 39 18.33 -19.20 -0.31
CA PRO A 39 19.38 -18.39 -0.90
C PRO A 39 19.20 -16.92 -0.48
N LYS A 40 20.24 -16.36 0.13
CA LYS A 40 20.32 -14.91 0.35
C LYS A 40 20.43 -14.23 -1.02
N VAL A 41 19.50 -13.34 -1.31
CA VAL A 41 19.55 -12.49 -2.50
C VAL A 41 20.56 -11.36 -2.25
N SER A 42 21.52 -11.23 -3.16
CA SER A 42 22.45 -10.12 -3.37
C SER A 42 22.88 -10.22 -4.85
N GLU A 43 22.98 -9.20 -5.70
CA GLU A 43 22.99 -7.73 -5.53
C GLU A 43 22.07 -7.09 -6.64
N LYS A 44 21.87 -5.77 -6.79
CA LYS A 44 22.44 -4.58 -6.12
C LYS A 44 21.48 -3.38 -6.23
N VAL A 45 21.07 -2.82 -5.09
CA VAL A 45 20.43 -1.49 -4.92
C VAL A 45 20.98 -0.93 -3.61
N GLU A 46 21.09 0.39 -3.42
CA GLU A 46 21.49 0.96 -2.13
C GLU A 46 20.46 0.58 -1.06
N GLU A 47 20.83 -0.42 -0.26
CA GLU A 47 19.87 -1.22 0.47
C GLU A 47 19.47 -0.51 1.76
N GLN A 48 18.19 -0.15 1.84
CA GLN A 48 17.55 0.24 3.09
C GLN A 48 17.68 -0.91 4.09
N THR A 49 18.70 -0.86 4.93
CA THR A 49 18.95 -1.91 5.92
C THR A 49 17.83 -1.91 6.96
N PHE A 50 16.85 -2.77 6.71
CA PHE A 50 15.85 -3.16 7.70
C PHE A 50 16.56 -3.88 8.85
N SER A 51 16.10 -3.63 10.08
CA SER A 51 16.52 -4.43 11.24
C SER A 51 16.22 -5.91 11.01
N GLY A 52 16.79 -6.80 11.84
CA GLY A 52 16.44 -8.23 11.84
C GLY A 52 14.91 -8.44 11.85
N VAL A 53 14.47 -9.50 11.17
CA VAL A 53 13.03 -9.84 11.08
C VAL A 53 12.51 -10.16 12.48
N LYS A 54 11.36 -9.59 12.82
CA LYS A 54 10.65 -9.83 14.08
C LYS A 54 9.37 -10.60 13.82
N ASN A 55 8.92 -11.39 14.80
CA ASN A 55 7.66 -12.10 14.68
C ASN A 55 6.49 -11.16 15.02
N LEU A 56 5.38 -11.27 14.29
CA LEU A 56 4.17 -10.46 14.52
C LEU A 56 3.62 -10.61 15.95
N SER A 57 3.85 -11.74 16.63
CA SER A 57 3.47 -11.93 18.04
C SER A 57 4.18 -10.99 19.04
N GLU A 58 5.29 -10.35 18.63
CA GLU A 58 5.91 -9.26 19.40
C GLU A 58 5.08 -7.97 19.37
N PHE A 59 4.19 -7.82 18.38
CA PHE A 59 3.38 -6.63 18.07
C PHE A 59 1.91 -6.88 18.41
N LYS A 60 1.57 -6.79 19.70
CA LYS A 60 0.27 -7.17 20.26
C LYS A 60 -0.91 -6.32 19.76
N LYS A 61 -0.64 -5.12 19.26
CA LYS A 61 -1.62 -4.20 18.66
C LYS A 61 -1.45 -4.08 17.15
N THR A 62 -0.95 -5.11 16.49
CA THR A 62 -0.81 -5.19 15.05
C THR A 62 -1.32 -6.55 14.55
N MET A 63 -1.97 -6.56 13.40
CA MET A 63 -2.39 -7.77 12.73
C MET A 63 -2.13 -7.70 11.23
N PHE A 64 -1.88 -8.87 10.64
CA PHE A 64 -1.85 -9.03 9.19
C PHE A 64 -3.25 -9.40 8.71
N ILE A 65 -3.73 -8.72 7.67
CA ILE A 65 -5.00 -9.06 7.02
C ILE A 65 -4.72 -9.71 5.65
N PRO A 66 -5.45 -10.80 5.29
CA PRO A 66 -5.20 -11.55 4.06
C PRO A 66 -5.68 -10.84 2.80
N THR A 67 -6.67 -9.94 2.91
CA THR A 67 -7.28 -9.21 1.78
C THR A 67 -7.71 -7.80 2.21
N LEU A 68 -7.97 -6.90 1.25
CA LEU A 68 -8.49 -5.56 1.55
C LEU A 68 -9.89 -5.58 2.18
N GLU A 69 -10.69 -6.59 1.87
CA GLU A 69 -12.07 -6.77 2.33
C GLU A 69 -12.16 -7.37 3.75
N HIS A 70 -11.02 -7.70 4.37
CA HIS A 70 -10.99 -8.23 5.73
C HIS A 70 -11.39 -7.15 6.74
N GLN A 71 -12.02 -7.58 7.83
CA GLN A 71 -12.39 -6.68 8.92
C GLN A 71 -11.15 -6.03 9.55
N ILE A 72 -11.20 -4.72 9.75
CA ILE A 72 -10.23 -3.95 10.54
C ILE A 72 -10.81 -3.61 11.92
N PHE A 73 -9.95 -3.23 12.86
CA PHE A 73 -10.32 -2.89 14.23
C PHE A 73 -9.55 -1.65 14.70
N ASP A 74 -10.20 -0.79 15.48
CA ASP A 74 -9.62 0.49 15.90
C ASP A 74 -8.52 0.35 16.96
N ASP A 75 -8.43 -0.81 17.63
CA ASP A 75 -7.41 -1.12 18.62
C ASP A 75 -6.12 -1.71 18.01
N LYS A 76 -6.11 -2.01 16.69
CA LYS A 76 -5.01 -2.70 16.01
C LYS A 76 -4.61 -2.07 14.68
N ASN A 77 -3.30 -1.98 14.44
CA ASN A 77 -2.78 -1.70 13.11
C ASN A 77 -3.13 -2.87 12.19
N SER A 78 -3.65 -2.61 11.00
CA SER A 78 -3.94 -3.64 10.00
C SER A 78 -2.97 -3.53 8.82
N VAL A 79 -2.16 -4.56 8.62
CA VAL A 79 -1.16 -4.64 7.54
C VAL A 79 -1.67 -5.58 6.44
N TYR A 80 -1.84 -5.05 5.24
CA TYR A 80 -2.21 -5.78 4.03
C TYR A 80 -1.04 -5.81 3.03
N CYS A 81 -0.86 -6.95 2.37
CA CYS A 81 0.03 -7.11 1.24
C CYS A 81 -0.58 -8.08 0.22
N ALA A 82 -0.52 -7.74 -1.07
CA ALA A 82 -1.12 -8.56 -2.14
C ALA A 82 -0.41 -9.91 -2.37
N THR A 83 0.76 -10.14 -1.75
CA THR A 83 1.57 -11.36 -1.93
C THR A 83 0.82 -12.63 -1.54
N LEU A 84 0.06 -12.64 -0.45
CA LEU A 84 -0.73 -13.82 -0.07
C LEU A 84 -1.78 -14.17 -1.13
N LEU A 85 -2.44 -13.17 -1.72
CA LEU A 85 -3.42 -13.35 -2.78
C LEU A 85 -2.77 -13.84 -4.09
N PHE A 86 -1.58 -13.33 -4.45
CA PHE A 86 -0.80 -13.86 -5.59
C PHE A 86 -0.42 -15.33 -5.39
N ALA A 87 0.08 -15.68 -4.20
CA ALA A 87 0.44 -17.06 -3.86
C ALA A 87 -0.79 -18.01 -3.91
N TRP A 88 -1.94 -17.55 -3.42
CA TRP A 88 -3.20 -18.30 -3.49
C TRP A 88 -3.72 -18.45 -4.92
N ASP A 89 -3.65 -17.39 -5.73
CA ASP A 89 -4.10 -17.42 -7.12
C ASP A 89 -3.31 -18.44 -7.96
N GLU A 90 -2.00 -18.54 -7.75
CA GLU A 90 -1.17 -19.55 -8.41
C GLU A 90 -1.48 -20.99 -7.95
N ILE A 91 -1.82 -21.20 -6.66
CA ILE A 91 -2.36 -22.50 -6.20
C ILE A 91 -3.64 -22.86 -6.97
N ARG A 92 -4.59 -21.92 -7.10
CA ARG A 92 -5.85 -22.17 -7.83
C ARG A 92 -5.61 -22.52 -9.29
N LYS A 93 -4.72 -21.78 -9.96
CA LYS A 93 -4.31 -22.04 -11.35
C LYS A 93 -3.75 -23.45 -11.55
N GLN A 94 -2.92 -23.93 -10.62
CA GLN A 94 -2.31 -25.27 -10.71
C GLN A 94 -3.25 -26.41 -10.36
N LEU A 95 -4.31 -26.16 -9.59
CA LEU A 95 -5.31 -27.17 -9.20
C LEU A 95 -6.48 -27.33 -10.20
N TYR A 96 -6.60 -26.45 -11.19
CA TYR A 96 -7.49 -26.55 -12.36
C TYR A 96 -8.97 -26.89 -12.10
N ALA A 97 -9.53 -26.54 -10.93
CA ALA A 97 -10.92 -26.88 -10.59
C ALA A 97 -11.57 -25.85 -9.64
N PRO A 98 -12.92 -25.81 -9.56
CA PRO A 98 -13.60 -25.09 -8.50
C PRO A 98 -13.22 -25.67 -7.13
N LEU A 99 -12.73 -24.80 -6.25
CA LEU A 99 -12.39 -25.18 -4.88
C LEU A 99 -13.65 -25.15 -4.00
N ILE A 100 -13.89 -26.23 -3.28
CA ILE A 100 -14.93 -26.32 -2.24
C ILE A 100 -14.24 -26.04 -0.90
N ILE A 101 -14.54 -24.88 -0.32
CA ILE A 101 -14.02 -24.45 0.98
C ILE A 101 -15.21 -24.46 1.96
N PRO A 102 -15.15 -25.24 3.05
CA PRO A 102 -16.15 -25.18 4.12
C PRO A 102 -16.33 -23.76 4.68
N SER A 103 -17.57 -23.39 5.01
CA SER A 103 -17.96 -22.02 5.36
C SER A 103 -17.33 -21.48 6.65
N GLU A 104 -16.92 -22.37 7.55
CA GLU A 104 -16.24 -22.08 8.81
C GLU A 104 -14.84 -21.47 8.62
N PHE A 105 -14.19 -21.72 7.47
CA PHE A 105 -12.90 -21.11 7.16
C PHE A 105 -13.10 -19.73 6.53
N THR A 106 -13.47 -18.75 7.36
CA THR A 106 -13.79 -17.37 6.95
C THR A 106 -12.69 -16.74 6.10
N ASP A 107 -11.44 -16.81 6.57
CA ASP A 107 -10.30 -16.15 5.95
C ASP A 107 -9.95 -16.78 4.60
N LEU A 108 -10.02 -18.11 4.51
CA LEU A 108 -9.78 -18.84 3.25
C LEU A 108 -10.91 -18.60 2.25
N ASN A 109 -12.16 -18.51 2.71
CA ASN A 109 -13.30 -18.11 1.88
C ASN A 109 -13.13 -16.68 1.34
N LEU A 110 -12.65 -15.76 2.17
CA LEU A 110 -12.41 -14.37 1.78
C LEU A 110 -11.26 -14.27 0.78
N LEU A 111 -10.12 -14.90 1.08
CA LEU A 111 -8.95 -15.04 0.21
C LEU A 111 -9.32 -15.63 -1.16
N ASN A 112 -10.24 -16.60 -1.20
CA ASN A 112 -10.69 -17.23 -2.44
C ASN A 112 -11.72 -16.41 -3.23
N LYS A 113 -12.48 -15.53 -2.58
CA LYS A 113 -13.46 -14.64 -3.24
C LYS A 113 -12.87 -13.31 -3.66
N SER A 114 -11.82 -12.85 -2.97
CA SER A 114 -11.20 -11.56 -3.21
C SER A 114 -10.62 -11.47 -4.62
N SER A 115 -10.77 -10.28 -5.22
CA SER A 115 -10.26 -9.93 -6.54
C SER A 115 -9.46 -8.62 -6.51
N SER A 116 -9.24 -8.04 -5.32
CA SER A 116 -8.60 -6.73 -5.17
C SER A 116 -7.11 -6.73 -5.54
N TYR A 117 -6.44 -7.90 -5.54
CA TYR A 117 -5.07 -8.06 -6.02
C TYR A 117 -4.90 -8.03 -7.55
N ASN A 118 -5.99 -8.02 -8.33
CA ASN A 118 -5.88 -8.07 -9.79
C ASN A 118 -5.20 -6.81 -10.34
N ASN A 119 -4.12 -7.00 -11.10
CA ASN A 119 -3.32 -5.95 -11.75
C ASN A 119 -2.71 -4.89 -10.80
N VAL A 120 -2.57 -5.17 -9.50
CA VAL A 120 -1.96 -4.21 -8.55
C VAL A 120 -0.43 -4.12 -8.70
N LEU A 121 0.20 -5.11 -9.34
CA LEU A 121 1.60 -5.13 -9.79
C LEU A 121 1.69 -5.80 -11.16
N LYS A 122 2.68 -5.41 -11.98
CA LYS A 122 3.00 -6.10 -13.24
C LYS A 122 3.66 -7.47 -12.97
N LEU A 123 3.65 -8.36 -13.97
CA LEU A 123 4.19 -9.73 -13.87
C LEU A 123 5.71 -9.80 -13.59
N ASP A 124 6.44 -8.74 -13.86
CA ASP A 124 7.87 -8.58 -13.63
C ASP A 124 8.20 -7.84 -12.31
N GLU A 125 7.20 -7.26 -11.65
CA GLU A 125 7.37 -6.58 -10.35
C GLU A 125 7.27 -7.53 -9.15
N TYR A 126 6.95 -8.81 -9.34
CA TYR A 126 6.90 -9.81 -8.29
C TYR A 126 7.36 -11.21 -8.76
N LYS A 127 7.62 -12.09 -7.80
CA LYS A 127 7.92 -13.52 -8.03
C LYS A 127 6.92 -14.38 -7.27
N ILE A 128 6.52 -15.52 -7.86
CA ILE A 128 5.71 -16.54 -7.20
C ILE A 128 6.40 -17.90 -7.32
N TYR A 129 6.40 -18.65 -6.23
CA TYR A 129 6.85 -20.03 -6.14
C TYR A 129 5.72 -20.86 -5.53
N VAL A 130 5.25 -21.90 -6.22
CA VAL A 130 4.27 -22.86 -5.70
C VAL A 130 4.77 -24.27 -5.95
N SER A 131 4.67 -25.12 -4.91
CA SER A 131 4.97 -26.54 -4.96
C SER A 131 3.80 -27.32 -4.37
N ILE A 132 3.32 -28.33 -5.11
CA ILE A 132 2.23 -29.22 -4.72
C ILE A 132 2.78 -30.64 -4.71
N ASP A 133 2.88 -31.25 -3.53
CA ASP A 133 3.42 -32.60 -3.30
C ASP A 133 2.35 -33.47 -2.62
N GLY A 134 1.65 -34.26 -3.43
CA GLY A 134 0.50 -35.05 -3.01
C GLY A 134 -0.69 -34.17 -2.60
N GLU A 135 -0.90 -34.02 -1.30
CA GLU A 135 -1.95 -33.20 -0.67
C GLU A 135 -1.36 -31.98 0.07
N ASN A 136 -0.03 -31.85 0.10
CA ASN A 136 0.68 -30.76 0.76
C ASN A 136 0.97 -29.64 -0.24
N ILE A 137 0.67 -28.40 0.17
CA ILE A 137 0.90 -27.20 -0.64
C ILE A 137 1.83 -26.26 0.12
N VAL A 138 2.85 -25.77 -0.59
CA VAL A 138 3.72 -24.67 -0.17
C VAL A 138 3.67 -23.61 -1.26
N ALA A 139 3.34 -22.37 -0.88
CA ALA A 139 3.31 -21.23 -1.77
C ALA A 139 4.00 -20.02 -1.14
N LYS A 140 4.71 -19.26 -1.95
CA LYS A 140 5.40 -18.03 -1.60
C LYS A 140 5.22 -17.04 -2.74
N ALA A 141 4.88 -15.80 -2.43
CA ALA A 141 5.06 -14.68 -3.35
C ALA A 141 5.88 -13.59 -2.66
N GLU A 142 6.68 -12.87 -3.44
CA GLU A 142 7.52 -11.77 -2.96
C GLU A 142 7.60 -10.67 -4.01
N PHE A 143 7.68 -9.43 -3.55
CA PHE A 143 8.13 -8.28 -4.34
C PHE A 143 9.05 -7.44 -3.47
N ASP A 144 9.87 -6.62 -4.12
CA ASP A 144 10.61 -5.54 -3.49
C ASP A 144 10.34 -4.27 -4.31
N LYS A 145 10.08 -3.15 -3.64
CA LYS A 145 9.76 -1.88 -4.28
C LYS A 145 10.26 -0.72 -3.43
N SER A 146 11.27 -0.02 -3.94
CA SER A 146 11.73 1.25 -3.39
C SER A 146 11.03 2.42 -4.09
N LEU A 147 10.53 3.37 -3.32
CA LEU A 147 9.82 4.56 -3.77
C LEU A 147 10.48 5.82 -3.18
N PRO A 148 11.69 6.20 -3.61
CA PRO A 148 12.32 7.44 -3.18
C PRO A 148 11.58 8.65 -3.76
N PHE A 149 11.64 9.80 -3.08
CA PHE A 149 11.22 11.08 -3.64
C PHE A 149 12.36 11.73 -4.43
N GLU A 150 12.06 12.67 -5.35
CA GLU A 150 13.10 13.44 -6.05
C GLU A 150 13.87 14.37 -5.10
N LEU A 151 13.16 14.96 -4.14
CA LEU A 151 13.68 15.80 -3.07
C LEU A 151 13.08 15.34 -1.75
N LYS A 152 13.82 15.50 -0.64
CA LYS A 152 13.33 15.13 0.69
C LYS A 152 12.17 16.05 1.11
N LEU A 153 11.10 15.45 1.62
CA LEU A 153 9.87 16.11 2.06
C LEU A 153 10.07 16.79 3.42
N GLY A 154 10.82 17.89 3.38
CA GLY A 154 11.07 18.74 4.54
C GLY A 154 11.92 18.05 5.60
N TYR A 155 11.52 18.16 6.86
CA TYR A 155 12.37 17.93 8.02
C TYR A 155 11.83 16.83 8.92
N SER A 156 12.74 16.18 9.68
CA SER A 156 12.37 15.27 10.75
C SER A 156 11.90 16.01 12.01
N ILE A 157 10.96 15.40 12.73
CA ILE A 157 10.22 15.94 13.87
C ILE A 157 10.28 14.90 14.99
N GLU A 158 11.12 15.10 16.01
CA GLU A 158 11.35 14.03 17.00
C GLU A 158 10.21 13.81 18.00
N ASN A 159 9.39 14.84 18.25
CA ASN A 159 8.43 14.89 19.35
C ASN A 159 6.97 14.92 18.86
N PHE A 160 6.67 14.34 17.70
CA PHE A 160 5.31 14.35 17.15
C PHE A 160 4.39 13.47 18.01
N ASN A 161 3.20 13.99 18.36
CA ASN A 161 2.22 13.22 19.12
C ASN A 161 1.32 12.44 18.15
N PHE A 162 1.37 11.11 18.22
CA PHE A 162 0.46 10.21 17.53
C PHE A 162 -0.44 9.51 18.54
N ASN A 163 -1.73 9.84 18.56
CA ASN A 163 -2.74 9.21 19.42
C ASN A 163 -2.31 9.12 20.91
N GLY A 164 -1.63 10.15 21.42
CA GLY A 164 -1.09 10.22 22.78
C GLY A 164 0.34 9.68 22.97
N GLU A 165 0.90 8.94 22.01
CA GLU A 165 2.29 8.46 22.04
C GLU A 165 3.25 9.40 21.29
N THR A 166 4.47 9.59 21.80
CA THR A 166 5.50 10.38 21.12
C THR A 166 6.26 9.53 20.09
N VAL A 167 6.26 9.98 18.84
CA VAL A 167 6.90 9.33 17.70
C VAL A 167 7.74 10.32 16.90
N SER A 168 8.67 9.81 16.12
CA SER A 168 9.34 10.57 15.07
C SER A 168 8.40 10.72 13.87
N ALA A 169 8.39 11.89 13.26
CA ALA A 169 7.63 12.21 12.06
C ALA A 169 8.51 13.00 11.08
N PHE A 170 7.99 13.27 9.89
CA PHE A 170 8.60 14.18 8.92
C PHE A 170 7.56 15.09 8.27
N GLY A 171 7.99 16.23 7.72
CA GLY A 171 7.11 17.06 6.90
C GLY A 171 7.54 18.52 6.79
N VAL A 172 6.56 19.38 6.53
CA VAL A 172 6.73 20.70 5.93
C VAL A 172 6.14 21.77 6.83
N PHE A 173 6.95 22.79 7.14
CA PHE A 173 6.63 23.84 8.13
C PHE A 173 6.74 25.27 7.59
N ASN A 174 7.20 25.46 6.35
CA ASN A 174 7.28 26.79 5.74
C ASN A 174 7.20 26.74 4.20
N TYR A 175 6.96 27.91 3.62
CA TYR A 175 6.76 28.14 2.19
C TYR A 175 7.97 27.80 1.30
N ASP A 176 9.18 28.17 1.73
CA ASP A 176 10.40 28.04 0.92
C ASP A 176 10.82 26.58 0.69
N ILE A 177 10.37 25.69 1.57
CA ILE A 177 10.47 24.24 1.40
C ILE A 177 9.34 23.76 0.50
N TYR A 178 8.09 24.18 0.76
CA TYR A 178 6.93 23.79 -0.05
C TYR A 178 7.14 24.06 -1.54
N GLU A 179 7.61 25.24 -1.93
CA GLU A 179 7.84 25.58 -3.34
C GLU A 179 8.83 24.64 -4.04
N LYS A 180 9.74 24.00 -3.30
CA LYS A 180 10.68 22.99 -3.82
C LYS A 180 10.07 21.60 -3.93
N ILE A 181 9.13 21.25 -3.05
CA ILE A 181 8.58 19.88 -2.93
C ILE A 181 7.10 19.74 -3.35
N LYS A 182 6.47 20.80 -3.85
CA LYS A 182 5.09 20.81 -4.38
C LYS A 182 4.85 19.81 -5.53
N GLU A 183 5.90 19.39 -6.22
CA GLU A 183 5.82 18.33 -7.25
C GLU A 183 5.90 16.91 -6.65
N SER A 184 6.23 16.80 -5.36
CA SER A 184 6.35 15.57 -4.60
C SER A 184 5.19 15.35 -3.60
N ILE A 185 4.33 16.36 -3.37
CA ILE A 185 3.11 16.26 -2.54
C ILE A 185 1.91 16.86 -3.29
N GLN A 186 0.83 16.09 -3.42
CA GLN A 186 -0.45 16.56 -3.97
C GLN A 186 -1.56 16.46 -2.92
N LEU A 187 -2.28 17.57 -2.68
CA LEU A 187 -3.50 17.58 -1.88
C LEU A 187 -4.68 17.15 -2.77
N VAL A 188 -5.23 15.96 -2.52
CA VAL A 188 -6.25 15.31 -3.39
C VAL A 188 -7.67 15.63 -2.93
N TYR A 189 -7.87 15.67 -1.60
CA TYR A 189 -9.12 16.04 -0.97
C TYR A 189 -8.84 16.75 0.34
N TYR A 190 -9.61 17.81 0.63
CA TYR A 190 -9.51 18.52 1.90
C TYR A 190 -10.87 19.08 2.31
N LYS A 191 -11.41 18.55 3.42
CA LYS A 191 -12.62 19.07 4.08
C LYS A 191 -12.27 19.91 5.29
N ASN A 192 -11.36 19.41 6.13
CA ASN A 192 -10.85 20.06 7.34
C ASN A 192 -9.58 19.33 7.82
N ASP A 193 -8.98 19.82 8.91
CA ASP A 193 -7.75 19.28 9.53
C ASP A 193 -7.88 17.85 10.10
N GLU A 194 -9.03 17.18 9.92
CA GLU A 194 -9.29 15.80 10.35
C GLU A 194 -9.79 14.90 9.20
N ASN A 195 -10.03 15.45 8.01
CA ASN A 195 -10.59 14.75 6.87
C ASN A 195 -9.95 15.25 5.56
N PHE A 196 -8.90 14.55 5.15
CA PHE A 196 -8.09 14.92 3.98
C PHE A 196 -7.38 13.71 3.37
N ILE A 197 -7.03 13.83 2.09
CA ILE A 197 -6.23 12.86 1.32
C ILE A 197 -5.06 13.61 0.71
N ILE A 198 -3.84 13.13 0.94
CA ILE A 198 -2.66 13.55 0.16
C ILE A 198 -2.06 12.38 -0.59
N LYS A 199 -1.38 12.69 -1.69
CA LYS A 199 -0.47 11.77 -2.37
C LYS A 199 0.95 12.27 -2.20
N LEU A 200 1.86 11.36 -1.87
CA LEU A 200 3.30 11.58 -2.02
C LEU A 200 3.74 10.93 -3.34
N LEU A 201 4.48 11.68 -4.15
CA LEU A 201 4.78 11.34 -5.55
C LEU A 201 6.26 10.95 -5.70
N PRO A 202 6.60 9.64 -5.70
CA PRO A 202 7.98 9.16 -5.83
C PRO A 202 8.60 9.47 -7.21
N LYS A 203 9.88 9.16 -7.38
CA LYS A 203 10.59 9.23 -8.68
C LYS A 203 9.90 8.36 -9.74
N ASP A 204 9.55 7.13 -9.36
CA ASP A 204 8.81 6.19 -10.20
C ASP A 204 7.34 6.64 -10.33
N LYS A 205 7.03 7.35 -11.41
CA LYS A 205 5.70 7.91 -11.69
C LYS A 205 4.65 6.83 -12.07
N GLU A 206 5.03 5.56 -12.20
CA GLU A 206 4.05 4.47 -12.24
C GLU A 206 3.45 4.17 -10.85
N HIS A 207 3.99 4.73 -9.76
CA HIS A 207 3.58 4.47 -8.39
C HIS A 207 3.22 5.74 -7.62
N GLU A 208 2.34 5.58 -6.64
CA GLU A 208 1.88 6.63 -5.74
C GLU A 208 1.78 6.10 -4.30
N ILE A 209 2.06 6.97 -3.33
CA ILE A 209 1.80 6.73 -1.91
C ILE A 209 0.60 7.59 -1.52
N ILE A 210 -0.52 6.97 -1.17
CA ILE A 210 -1.73 7.68 -0.74
C ILE A 210 -1.79 7.65 0.79
N LEU A 211 -1.99 8.82 1.39
CA LEU A 211 -2.22 8.98 2.82
C LEU A 211 -3.63 9.54 3.03
N PHE A 212 -4.45 8.85 3.82
CA PHE A 212 -5.85 9.20 4.05
C PHE A 212 -6.15 9.31 5.55
N MET A 213 -6.56 10.51 5.96
CA MET A 213 -7.01 10.86 7.31
C MET A 213 -8.53 11.07 7.26
N SER A 214 -9.28 10.43 8.16
CA SER A 214 -10.72 10.65 8.27
C SER A 214 -11.22 10.40 9.70
N SER A 215 -12.28 11.11 10.07
CA SER A 215 -13.04 10.90 11.31
C SER A 215 -14.20 9.92 11.15
N ASN A 216 -14.29 9.19 10.03
CA ASN A 216 -15.34 8.22 9.77
C ASN A 216 -14.86 6.80 10.12
N ASP A 217 -15.77 5.96 10.61
CA ASP A 217 -15.52 4.54 10.86
C ASP A 217 -15.61 3.73 9.55
N PHE A 218 -14.78 2.70 9.41
CA PHE A 218 -14.75 1.82 8.24
C PHE A 218 -14.61 0.36 8.67
N ASN A 219 -15.31 -0.55 7.98
CA ASN A 219 -15.23 -1.98 8.29
C ASN A 219 -14.00 -2.66 7.68
N SER A 220 -13.44 -2.11 6.60
CA SER A 220 -12.35 -2.72 5.83
C SER A 220 -11.51 -1.67 5.09
N ILE A 221 -10.28 -2.02 4.69
CA ILE A 221 -9.46 -1.14 3.84
C ILE A 221 -10.12 -1.00 2.45
N ALA A 222 -10.82 -2.02 1.95
CA ALA A 222 -11.59 -1.93 0.71
C ALA A 222 -12.67 -0.85 0.75
N ASP A 223 -13.28 -0.57 1.91
CA ASP A 223 -14.25 0.51 2.06
C ASP A 223 -13.57 1.88 2.08
N MET A 224 -12.39 2.00 2.70
CA MET A 224 -11.57 3.21 2.62
C MET A 224 -11.12 3.50 1.18
N VAL A 225 -10.72 2.49 0.40
CA VAL A 225 -10.34 2.65 -1.02
C VAL A 225 -11.50 3.24 -1.84
N LYS A 226 -12.72 2.71 -1.69
CA LYS A 226 -13.93 3.25 -2.35
C LYS A 226 -14.21 4.70 -1.95
N GLU A 227 -14.03 5.04 -0.67
CA GLU A 227 -14.23 6.41 -0.20
C GLU A 227 -13.14 7.34 -0.73
N ILE A 228 -11.87 6.91 -0.80
CA ILE A 228 -10.77 7.65 -1.43
C ILE A 228 -11.07 7.93 -2.90
N GLU A 229 -11.59 6.96 -3.67
CA GLU A 229 -12.00 7.16 -5.07
C GLU A 229 -13.11 8.21 -5.18
N LYS A 230 -14.17 8.08 -4.37
CA LYS A 230 -15.30 9.03 -4.31
C LYS A 230 -14.84 10.45 -3.94
N LEU A 231 -14.01 10.58 -2.91
CA LEU A 231 -13.47 11.87 -2.45
C LEU A 231 -12.48 12.46 -3.45
N THR A 232 -11.72 11.64 -4.18
CA THR A 232 -10.86 12.10 -5.30
C THR A 232 -11.70 12.71 -6.41
N ILE A 233 -12.81 12.10 -6.81
CA ILE A 233 -13.72 12.65 -7.83
C ILE A 233 -14.32 13.98 -7.35
N ILE A 234 -14.76 14.06 -6.09
CA ILE A 234 -15.26 15.30 -5.48
C ILE A 234 -14.18 16.39 -5.51
N GLY A 235 -12.94 16.06 -5.12
CA GLY A 235 -11.80 16.97 -5.16
C GLY A 235 -11.52 17.51 -6.55
N MET A 236 -11.49 16.65 -7.57
CA MET A 236 -11.32 17.05 -8.98
C MET A 236 -12.44 17.96 -9.52
N ILE A 237 -13.61 17.97 -8.89
CA ILE A 237 -14.72 18.89 -9.20
C ILE A 237 -14.54 20.20 -8.44
N GLU A 238 -14.31 20.17 -7.13
CA GLU A 238 -14.07 21.35 -6.29
C GLU A 238 -12.85 22.17 -6.75
N MET A 239 -11.77 21.52 -7.20
CA MET A 239 -10.59 22.17 -7.80
C MET A 239 -10.92 23.12 -8.96
N LYS A 240 -12.04 22.92 -9.66
CA LYS A 240 -12.47 23.72 -10.81
C LYS A 240 -13.37 24.89 -10.41
N ASP A 241 -13.92 24.88 -9.19
CA ASP A 241 -14.78 25.95 -8.68
C ASP A 241 -13.95 27.01 -7.95
N LYS A 242 -14.12 28.28 -8.34
CA LYS A 242 -13.36 29.43 -7.82
C LYS A 242 -13.55 29.70 -6.32
N LYS A 243 -14.55 29.10 -5.66
CA LYS A 243 -14.83 29.23 -4.23
C LYS A 243 -14.17 28.14 -3.39
N THR A 244 -13.84 27.00 -3.99
CA THR A 244 -13.32 25.82 -3.26
C THR A 244 -11.91 25.40 -3.71
N ASN A 245 -11.42 25.88 -4.85
CA ASN A 245 -10.07 25.56 -5.34
C ASN A 245 -8.93 25.84 -4.35
N TRP A 246 -9.07 26.84 -3.46
CA TRP A 246 -8.10 27.15 -2.40
C TRP A 246 -7.83 25.98 -1.44
N ARG A 247 -8.77 25.05 -1.30
CA ARG A 247 -8.62 23.83 -0.49
C ARG A 247 -7.56 22.88 -1.04
N TYR A 248 -7.19 23.02 -2.32
CA TYR A 248 -6.32 22.12 -3.07
C TYR A 248 -4.96 22.74 -3.41
N SER A 249 -4.70 23.96 -2.94
CA SER A 249 -3.40 24.64 -3.00
C SER A 249 -2.84 24.79 -1.58
N PHE A 250 -1.55 24.55 -1.40
CA PHE A 250 -0.89 24.85 -0.12
C PHE A 250 -0.56 26.35 -0.01
N ASN A 251 -0.60 26.85 1.22
CA ASN A 251 -0.25 28.21 1.61
C ASN A 251 1.07 28.22 2.43
N PRO A 252 1.76 29.37 2.54
CA PRO A 252 2.96 29.54 3.38
C PRO A 252 2.88 29.03 4.82
N GLU A 253 1.68 29.09 5.41
CA GLU A 253 1.38 28.79 6.82
C GLU A 253 0.80 27.37 7.01
N ASP A 254 0.59 26.62 5.92
CA ASP A 254 0.12 25.23 6.01
C ASP A 254 1.22 24.32 6.56
N VAL A 255 0.85 23.39 7.44
CA VAL A 255 1.77 22.45 8.07
C VAL A 255 1.41 21.02 7.67
N ILE A 256 2.43 20.24 7.30
CA ILE A 256 2.31 18.81 7.00
C ILE A 256 3.19 18.04 7.98
N ALA A 257 2.65 17.00 8.63
CA ALA A 257 3.45 16.10 9.46
C ALA A 257 2.95 14.65 9.37
N ILE A 258 3.85 13.73 9.05
CA ILE A 258 3.60 12.32 8.76
C ILE A 258 4.52 11.47 9.67
N PRO A 259 4.00 10.58 10.53
CA PRO A 259 4.82 9.66 11.31
C PRO A 259 5.80 8.85 10.46
N GLN A 260 7.04 8.71 10.93
CA GLN A 260 8.03 7.83 10.31
C GLN A 260 7.74 6.37 10.69
N PHE A 261 7.83 5.48 9.69
CA PHE A 261 7.70 4.03 9.89
C PHE A 261 9.01 3.35 9.52
N LYS A 262 9.40 2.33 10.30
CA LYS A 262 10.48 1.39 9.92
C LYS A 262 10.29 0.07 10.66
N PHE A 263 9.71 -0.92 9.97
CA PHE A 263 9.48 -2.26 10.52
C PHE A 263 9.82 -3.36 9.52
N ASN A 264 10.05 -4.57 10.05
CA ASN A 264 10.36 -5.78 9.29
C ASN A 264 9.79 -6.96 10.07
N ILE A 265 8.55 -7.31 9.77
CA ILE A 265 7.75 -8.24 10.56
C ILE A 265 7.24 -9.41 9.73
N GLU A 266 7.18 -10.59 10.33
CA GLU A 266 6.71 -11.82 9.70
C GLU A 266 5.62 -12.50 10.52
N THR A 267 4.72 -13.21 9.85
CA THR A 267 3.72 -14.07 10.47
C THR A 267 3.54 -15.36 9.67
N GLU A 268 3.05 -16.38 10.35
CA GLU A 268 2.32 -17.45 9.69
C GLU A 268 0.81 -17.26 9.92
N TYR A 269 -0.01 -17.53 8.91
CA TYR A 269 -1.47 -17.39 9.01
C TYR A 269 -2.05 -18.67 9.59
N GLU A 270 -2.12 -18.75 10.92
CA GLU A 270 -2.65 -19.91 11.67
C GLU A 270 -4.05 -20.34 11.20
N THR A 271 -4.93 -19.36 10.93
CA THR A 271 -6.28 -19.59 10.41
C THR A 271 -6.26 -20.33 9.06
N LEU A 272 -5.28 -20.05 8.20
CA LEU A 272 -5.07 -20.78 6.94
C LEU A 272 -4.41 -22.14 7.15
N GLN A 273 -3.52 -22.31 8.14
CA GLN A 273 -2.91 -23.62 8.43
C GLN A 273 -3.93 -24.65 8.94
N THR A 274 -4.90 -24.18 9.73
CA THR A 274 -6.02 -25.03 10.20
C THR A 274 -7.09 -25.28 9.13
N ALA A 275 -7.11 -24.49 8.06
CA ALA A 275 -8.10 -24.59 7.01
C ALA A 275 -7.84 -25.75 6.05
N THR A 276 -8.92 -26.36 5.58
CA THR A 276 -8.89 -27.39 4.52
C THR A 276 -9.82 -27.01 3.38
N PHE A 277 -9.51 -27.50 2.18
CA PHE A 277 -10.34 -27.28 1.00
C PHE A 277 -10.26 -28.49 0.08
N LYS A 278 -11.26 -28.65 -0.80
CA LYS A 278 -11.36 -29.78 -1.71
C LYS A 278 -11.34 -29.36 -3.17
N THR A 279 -10.67 -30.14 -4.00
CA THR A 279 -10.82 -30.12 -5.45
C THR A 279 -11.03 -31.56 -5.93
N TYR A 280 -12.08 -31.77 -6.73
CA TYR A 280 -12.60 -33.08 -7.09
C TYR A 280 -12.76 -33.98 -5.84
N ASN A 281 -12.03 -35.11 -5.78
CA ASN A 281 -12.08 -36.08 -4.69
C ASN A 281 -10.89 -35.99 -3.72
N LYS A 282 -10.06 -34.93 -3.80
CA LYS A 282 -8.90 -34.74 -2.93
C LYS A 282 -9.13 -33.60 -1.95
N THR A 283 -8.67 -33.78 -0.72
CA THR A 283 -8.66 -32.75 0.32
C THR A 283 -7.22 -32.24 0.46
N PHE A 284 -7.06 -30.92 0.52
CA PHE A 284 -5.79 -30.24 0.66
C PHE A 284 -5.75 -29.45 1.95
N ARG A 285 -4.54 -29.26 2.48
CA ARG A 285 -4.22 -28.38 3.59
C ARG A 285 -2.97 -27.58 3.26
N PHE A 286 -2.85 -26.40 3.85
CA PHE A 286 -1.61 -25.64 3.77
C PHE A 286 -0.56 -26.30 4.68
N GLN A 287 0.64 -26.58 4.15
CA GLN A 287 1.75 -26.99 5.01
C GLN A 287 2.43 -25.78 5.67
N LYS A 288 2.44 -24.64 4.96
CA LYS A 288 2.94 -23.35 5.47
C LYS A 288 2.27 -22.20 4.71
N SER A 289 1.83 -21.19 5.44
CA SER A 289 1.19 -19.95 4.97
C SER A 289 1.92 -18.76 5.59
N TYR A 290 3.03 -18.34 4.99
CA TYR A 290 3.95 -17.35 5.56
C TYR A 290 3.95 -16.04 4.77
N GLN A 291 3.94 -14.92 5.48
CA GLN A 291 4.15 -13.59 4.91
C GLN A 291 5.13 -12.80 5.77
N ARG A 292 6.04 -12.09 5.10
CA ARG A 292 6.92 -11.09 5.69
C ARG A 292 6.70 -9.76 5.00
N THR A 293 6.65 -8.69 5.78
CA THR A 293 6.50 -7.33 5.27
C THR A 293 7.55 -6.45 5.93
N ALA A 294 8.46 -5.94 5.11
CA ALA A 294 9.40 -4.89 5.47
C ALA A 294 8.88 -3.57 4.86
N PHE A 295 8.78 -2.53 5.66
CA PHE A 295 8.24 -1.24 5.23
C PHE A 295 8.93 -0.09 5.97
N SER A 296 9.27 0.95 5.20
CA SER A 296 9.84 2.19 5.70
C SER A 296 9.24 3.38 4.96
N LEU A 297 8.94 4.45 5.70
CA LEU A 297 8.47 5.72 5.16
C LEU A 297 9.04 6.86 6.02
N ASP A 298 9.77 7.78 5.38
CA ASP A 298 10.34 8.98 5.99
C ASP A 298 10.44 10.14 4.97
N GLU A 299 11.15 11.22 5.31
CA GLU A 299 11.33 12.40 4.46
C GLU A 299 11.92 12.10 3.07
N SER A 300 12.69 11.04 2.88
CA SER A 300 13.33 10.72 1.60
C SER A 300 12.47 9.85 0.67
N GLY A 301 11.28 9.44 1.14
CA GLY A 301 10.44 8.44 0.48
C GLY A 301 10.39 7.19 1.33
N ALA A 302 10.61 6.06 0.69
CA ALA A 302 11.20 4.93 1.39
C ALA A 302 12.72 5.17 1.63
N ALA A 303 13.05 6.20 2.44
CA ALA A 303 14.32 6.43 3.18
C ALA A 303 15.62 6.87 2.43
N ILE A 304 16.57 7.68 2.97
CA ILE A 304 16.79 8.22 4.36
C ILE A 304 17.50 9.63 4.45
N GLU A 305 17.19 10.47 5.48
CA GLU A 305 17.96 11.50 6.26
C GLU A 305 17.94 13.08 6.09
N SER A 306 17.50 13.79 7.17
CA SER A 306 17.89 15.18 7.67
C SER A 306 17.16 16.44 7.09
N GLU A 307 16.86 17.57 7.79
CA GLU A 307 16.78 18.03 9.23
C GLU A 307 16.35 19.55 9.37
N ALA A 308 15.59 19.96 10.44
CA ALA A 308 15.44 21.32 11.08
C ALA A 308 13.99 21.74 11.56
N GLU A 309 13.84 22.74 12.46
CA GLU A 309 12.62 23.07 13.26
C GLU A 309 12.16 24.56 13.18
N ILE A 310 10.83 24.86 13.17
CA ILE A 310 10.20 26.14 13.65
C ILE A 310 8.73 25.90 14.13
N GLU A 311 8.32 26.55 15.23
CA GLU A 311 6.96 26.66 15.79
C GLU A 311 6.31 28.04 15.47
N VAL A 312 4.99 28.10 15.21
CA VAL A 312 4.20 29.36 15.23
C VAL A 312 2.77 29.11 15.74
N ASP A 313 2.30 29.95 16.66
CA ASP A 313 0.91 29.99 17.16
C ASP A 313 0.16 31.24 16.66
N SER A 314 -1.17 31.14 16.49
CA SER A 314 -2.06 32.31 16.54
C SER A 314 -3.54 31.92 16.72
N PHE A 315 -4.20 32.59 17.67
CA PHE A 315 -5.65 32.70 17.78
C PHE A 315 -6.14 33.92 16.98
N PHE A 316 -7.35 33.86 16.39
CA PHE A 316 -8.48 34.75 16.74
C PHE A 316 -9.78 34.38 16.01
N SER A 317 -10.90 34.90 16.52
CA SER A 317 -12.29 34.51 16.20
C SER A 317 -13.05 35.50 15.33
N GLY A 318 -13.96 35.02 14.47
CA GLY A 318 -15.19 35.77 14.13
C GLY A 318 -15.67 35.78 12.67
N VAL A 319 -16.92 35.33 12.47
CA VAL A 319 -17.79 35.45 11.26
C VAL A 319 -17.42 34.56 10.06
N GLU A 320 -18.34 33.63 9.74
CA GLU A 320 -18.22 32.64 8.66
C GLU A 320 -18.34 33.25 7.26
N ILE A 321 -17.19 33.53 6.67
CA ILE A 321 -16.90 33.17 5.29
C ILE A 321 -15.85 32.05 5.40
N GLU A 322 -15.96 30.94 4.65
CA GLU A 322 -14.84 29.99 4.48
C GLU A 322 -13.71 30.71 3.72
N LYS A 323 -12.92 31.49 4.47
CA LYS A 323 -11.63 32.01 4.03
C LYS A 323 -10.57 30.93 4.24
N PRO A 324 -9.49 30.94 3.45
CA PRO A 324 -8.38 30.04 3.66
C PRO A 324 -7.75 30.30 5.04
N LYS A 325 -8.10 29.46 6.02
CA LYS A 325 -7.28 29.26 7.22
C LYS A 325 -6.07 28.38 6.85
N PRO A 326 -4.94 28.52 7.55
CA PRO A 326 -3.83 27.58 7.45
C PRO A 326 -4.32 26.14 7.70
N LYS A 327 -3.91 25.22 6.83
CA LYS A 327 -4.30 23.80 6.85
C LYS A 327 -3.30 23.02 7.69
N LYS A 328 -3.79 22.28 8.68
CA LYS A 328 -3.00 21.39 9.54
C LYS A 328 -3.17 19.96 9.07
N ILE A 329 -2.32 19.55 8.13
CA ILE A 329 -2.30 18.23 7.49
C ILE A 329 -1.42 17.30 8.36
N LEU A 330 -1.94 17.00 9.55
CA LEU A 330 -1.22 16.28 10.60
C LEU A 330 -1.79 14.86 10.73
N PHE A 331 -0.97 13.85 10.46
CA PHE A 331 -1.35 12.44 10.66
C PHE A 331 -1.15 12.01 12.12
N ASN A 332 -1.84 12.69 13.05
CA ASN A 332 -1.71 12.53 14.51
C ASN A 332 -2.77 11.63 15.17
N LYS A 333 -3.69 11.07 14.38
CA LYS A 333 -4.76 10.13 14.77
C LYS A 333 -4.81 9.00 13.72
N PRO A 334 -5.62 7.93 13.91
CA PRO A 334 -5.65 6.80 12.98
C PRO A 334 -5.77 7.20 11.51
N PHE A 335 -4.91 6.64 10.67
CA PHE A 335 -4.81 6.99 9.25
C PHE A 335 -4.37 5.79 8.40
N LEU A 336 -4.71 5.86 7.12
CA LEU A 336 -4.37 4.84 6.13
C LEU A 336 -3.17 5.27 5.28
N VAL A 337 -2.20 4.38 5.13
CA VAL A 337 -1.11 4.45 4.16
C VAL A 337 -1.36 3.39 3.08
N LEU A 338 -1.39 3.78 1.81
CA LEU A 338 -1.50 2.87 0.68
C LEU A 338 -0.32 3.05 -0.29
N LEU A 339 0.26 1.95 -0.74
CA LEU A 339 1.20 1.92 -1.85
C LEU A 339 0.51 1.27 -3.06
N LYS A 340 0.45 2.01 -4.16
CA LYS A 340 -0.44 1.71 -5.29
C LYS A 340 0.23 2.09 -6.62
N ARG A 341 -0.06 1.33 -7.69
CA ARG A 341 0.28 1.75 -9.06
C ARG A 341 -0.73 2.79 -9.56
N THR A 342 -0.27 3.79 -10.31
CA THR A 342 -1.14 4.85 -10.85
C THR A 342 -2.15 4.33 -11.87
N ASP A 343 -1.87 3.18 -12.51
CA ASP A 343 -2.77 2.46 -13.44
C ASP A 343 -3.63 1.35 -12.79
N ALA A 344 -3.40 1.02 -11.52
CA ALA A 344 -4.20 0.04 -10.78
C ALA A 344 -5.42 0.70 -10.10
N LEU A 345 -6.48 -0.11 -9.89
CA LEU A 345 -7.61 0.29 -9.05
C LEU A 345 -7.24 0.24 -7.56
N ASN A 346 -6.70 -0.91 -7.13
CA ASN A 346 -6.40 -1.20 -5.74
C ASN A 346 -4.90 -1.06 -5.42
N PRO A 347 -4.55 -0.83 -4.13
CA PRO A 347 -3.17 -0.89 -3.66
C PRO A 347 -2.60 -2.32 -3.63
N TYR A 348 -1.28 -2.44 -3.74
CA TYR A 348 -0.55 -3.70 -3.50
C TYR A 348 -0.08 -3.85 -2.05
N PHE A 349 -0.02 -2.75 -1.30
CA PHE A 349 0.23 -2.73 0.15
C PHE A 349 -0.67 -1.67 0.82
N GLY A 350 -1.15 -1.99 2.01
CA GLY A 350 -1.93 -1.06 2.84
C GLY A 350 -1.60 -1.21 4.32
N LEU A 351 -1.54 -0.09 5.03
CA LEU A 351 -1.36 -0.02 6.47
C LEU A 351 -2.41 0.93 7.06
N TRP A 352 -3.39 0.36 7.77
CA TRP A 352 -4.23 1.14 8.68
C TRP A 352 -3.47 1.27 10.00
N ALA A 353 -2.96 2.46 10.31
CA ALA A 353 -2.18 2.72 11.52
C ALA A 353 -3.09 3.35 12.58
N THR A 354 -3.43 2.61 13.63
CA THR A 354 -4.27 3.08 14.76
C THR A 354 -3.46 3.44 15.99
N ASN A 355 -2.24 2.91 16.10
CA ASN A 355 -1.35 3.07 17.24
C ASN A 355 0.14 3.11 16.81
N ALA A 356 1.02 3.55 17.72
CA ALA A 356 2.43 3.80 17.42
C ALA A 356 3.34 2.55 17.42
N GLU A 357 2.81 1.33 17.47
CA GLU A 357 3.61 0.09 17.60
C GLU A 357 4.53 -0.20 16.39
N LEU A 358 4.17 0.32 15.21
CA LEU A 358 4.95 0.21 13.96
C LEU A 358 5.73 1.49 13.60
N MET A 359 5.61 2.55 14.40
CA MET A 359 6.25 3.85 14.16
C MET A 359 7.63 3.92 14.80
N ILE A 360 8.50 4.78 14.27
CA ILE A 360 9.78 5.08 14.92
C ILE A 360 9.49 5.85 16.21
N LYS A 361 9.81 5.24 17.36
CA LYS A 361 9.72 5.90 18.66
C LYS A 361 10.99 6.69 18.94
N LYS A 362 10.86 7.85 19.59
CA LYS A 362 12.01 8.64 20.03
C LYS A 362 12.89 7.80 20.95
N THR A 363 14.14 7.58 20.54
CA THR A 363 15.15 6.96 21.40
C THR A 363 15.86 8.07 22.15
N ILE A 364 15.43 8.38 23.38
CA ILE A 364 16.19 9.28 24.25
C ILE A 364 17.57 8.63 24.50
N PRO A 365 18.70 9.28 24.16
CA PRO A 365 20.01 8.73 24.44
C PRO A 365 20.18 8.51 25.95
N LYS A 366 20.65 7.32 26.34
CA LYS A 366 20.83 6.93 27.75
C LYS A 366 21.97 7.68 28.48
N THR A 367 22.49 8.75 27.91
CA THR A 367 23.76 9.40 28.29
C THR A 367 23.62 10.71 29.04
N GLU A 368 22.41 11.20 29.32
CA GLU A 368 22.18 12.34 30.20
C GLU A 368 21.36 11.96 31.45
N ILE A 369 21.92 11.02 32.22
CA ILE A 369 21.71 10.95 33.66
C ILE A 369 23.05 11.25 34.32
N TRP A 370 23.36 12.54 34.47
CA TRP A 370 24.45 12.96 35.36
C TRP A 370 23.95 12.93 36.81
N PRO A 371 24.77 12.47 37.77
CA PRO A 371 24.37 12.24 39.16
C PRO A 371 24.18 13.52 39.99
#